data_AF-A0A6J6JX30-F1
#
_entry.id   AF-A0A6J6JX30-F1
#
_cell.length_a   1.000
_cell.length_b   1.000
_cell.length_c   1.000
_cell.angle_alpha   90.00
_cell.angle_beta   90.00
_cell.angle_gamma   90.00
#
_symmetry.space_group_name_H-M   'P 1'
#
loop_
_entity.id
_entity.type
_entity.pdbx_description
1 polymer ?
#
loop_
_entity_poly.entity_id
_entity_poly.type
_entity_poly.pdbx_seq_one_letter_code
_entity_poly.pdbx_strand_id
1 'polypeptide(L)'
;MKFTAAARVLAQRSAELDLVVPGFRSPPRIVGVNRTIRRSRDGVGGVVAVRLSDRPFTAAIGDMIEGVVCINRLEPPEADRVRTLLWRTMLQFTVEISGNSRRTIRSEQPSSRVA
;
A
#
# COMPACT_ATOMS: atom_id res chain seq x y z
N MET A 1 -9.13 -1.34 8.71
CA MET A 1 -8.42 -0.08 8.39
C MET A 1 -7.75 -0.16 7.01
N LYS A 2 -7.81 0.92 6.21
CA LYS A 2 -7.37 0.99 4.80
C LYS A 2 -5.89 0.60 4.57
N PHE A 3 -5.00 1.03 5.47
CA PHE A 3 -3.56 0.71 5.42
C PHE A 3 -3.28 -0.79 5.54
N THR A 4 -3.84 -1.47 6.54
CA THR A 4 -3.61 -2.90 6.76
C THR A 4 -4.06 -3.74 5.56
N ALA A 5 -5.18 -3.37 4.94
CA ALA A 5 -5.67 -4.04 3.74
C ALA A 5 -4.72 -3.82 2.55
N ALA A 6 -4.28 -2.59 2.30
CA ALA A 6 -3.28 -2.28 1.26
C ALA A 6 -1.96 -3.03 1.47
N ALA A 7 -1.48 -3.08 2.72
CA ALA A 7 -0.26 -3.79 3.08
C ALA A 7 -0.36 -5.30 2.80
N ARG A 8 -1.51 -5.91 3.08
CA ARG A 8 -1.76 -7.32 2.77
C ARG A 8 -1.80 -7.58 1.27
N VAL A 9 -2.49 -6.74 0.51
CA VAL A 9 -2.57 -6.86 -0.95
C VAL A 9 -1.19 -6.73 -1.59
N LEU A 10 -0.38 -5.74 -1.17
CA LEU A 10 0.98 -5.59 -1.67
C LEU A 10 1.90 -6.73 -1.24
N ALA A 11 1.77 -7.22 -0.01
CA ALA A 11 2.54 -8.36 0.47
C ALA A 11 2.26 -9.61 -0.37
N GLN A 12 0.97 -9.92 -0.57
CA GLN A 12 0.53 -11.04 -1.39
C GLN A 12 1.05 -10.91 -2.83
N ARG A 13 0.85 -9.74 -3.45
CA ARG A 13 1.29 -9.53 -4.84
C ARG A 13 2.81 -9.57 -4.99
N SER A 14 3.57 -9.11 -3.99
CA SER A 14 5.03 -9.19 -4.01
C SER A 14 5.50 -10.65 -3.90
N ALA A 15 4.86 -11.46 -3.05
CA ALA A 15 5.16 -12.88 -2.93
C ALA A 15 4.85 -13.65 -4.24
N GLU A 16 3.75 -13.33 -4.93
CA GLU A 16 3.40 -13.91 -6.24
C GLU A 16 4.39 -13.56 -7.36
N LEU A 17 5.19 -12.52 -7.16
CA LEU A 17 6.25 -12.10 -8.08
C LEU A 17 7.62 -12.62 -7.63
N ASP A 18 7.66 -13.55 -6.67
CA ASP A 18 8.88 -14.09 -6.06
C ASP A 18 9.81 -13.02 -5.44
N LEU A 19 9.22 -11.90 -5.01
CA LEU A 19 9.95 -10.81 -4.35
C LEU A 19 9.96 -11.00 -2.83
N VAL A 20 11.02 -10.51 -2.20
CA VAL A 20 11.09 -10.38 -0.75
C VAL A 20 10.04 -9.38 -0.27
N VAL A 21 9.15 -9.86 0.60
CA VAL A 21 8.04 -9.06 1.15
C VAL A 21 8.54 -8.18 2.31
N PRO A 22 8.45 -6.84 2.22
CA PRO A 22 8.81 -5.99 3.34
C PRO A 22 7.72 -5.99 4.43
N GLY A 23 8.14 -5.77 5.67
CA GLY A 23 7.23 -5.40 6.74
C GLY A 23 6.73 -3.96 6.56
N PHE A 24 5.45 -3.78 6.28
CA PHE A 24 4.85 -2.44 6.21
C PHE A 24 4.49 -1.90 7.60
N ARG A 25 4.83 -0.63 7.86
CA ARG A 25 4.54 0.08 9.13
C ARG A 25 4.08 1.51 8.88
N SER A 26 3.46 2.12 9.90
CA SER A 26 3.09 3.53 9.93
C SER A 26 2.95 3.97 11.40
N PRO A 27 3.37 5.19 11.79
CA PRO A 27 4.14 6.15 11.01
C PRO A 27 5.65 5.79 10.96
N PRO A 28 6.47 6.48 10.14
CA PRO A 28 7.92 6.41 10.25
C PRO A 28 8.39 6.95 11.61
N ARG A 29 9.49 6.39 12.15
CA ARG A 29 10.08 6.84 13.43
C ARG A 29 10.92 8.12 13.31
N ILE A 30 11.28 8.50 12.09
CA ILE A 30 12.00 9.75 11.81
C ILE A 30 10.96 10.85 11.58
N VAL A 31 11.08 11.95 12.30
CA VAL A 31 10.18 13.10 12.18
C VAL A 31 10.40 13.81 10.84
N GLY A 32 9.33 14.35 10.25
CA GLY A 32 9.41 15.13 9.02
C GLY A 32 9.54 14.34 7.71
N VAL A 33 9.72 13.01 7.75
CA VAL A 33 9.83 12.21 6.51
C VAL A 33 8.50 11.52 6.15
N ASN A 34 8.34 11.29 4.84
CA ASN A 34 7.18 10.56 4.28
C ASN A 34 7.37 9.04 4.30
N ARG A 35 8.60 8.57 4.17
CA ARG A 35 8.96 7.14 4.11
C ARG A 35 10.31 6.91 4.76
N THR A 36 10.44 5.77 5.45
CA THR A 36 11.75 5.21 5.84
C THR A 36 11.84 3.77 5.41
N ILE A 37 13.03 3.35 4.96
CA ILE A 37 13.34 1.97 4.61
C ILE A 37 14.48 1.51 5.52
N ARG A 38 14.24 0.42 6.24
CA ARG A 38 15.26 -0.22 7.09
C ARG A 38 15.47 -1.64 6.59
N ARG A 39 16.64 -1.90 6.03
CA ARG A 39 17.04 -3.26 5.62
C ARG A 39 17.34 -4.12 6.85
N SER A 40 17.09 -5.42 6.73
CA SER A 40 17.49 -6.37 7.76
C SER A 40 19.02 -6.48 7.85
N ARG A 41 19.53 -6.90 9.01
CA ARG A 41 20.97 -7.05 9.26
C ARG A 41 21.61 -8.18 8.45
N ASP A 42 20.84 -9.21 8.16
CA ASP A 42 21.22 -10.34 7.29
C ASP A 42 21.14 -9.97 5.78
N GLY A 43 20.73 -8.75 5.45
CA GLY A 43 20.59 -8.28 4.08
C GLY A 43 19.33 -8.75 3.35
N VAL A 44 18.50 -9.59 3.99
CA VAL A 44 17.28 -10.14 3.39
C VAL A 44 16.05 -9.40 3.94
N GLY A 45 15.33 -8.72 3.05
CA GLY A 45 14.10 -8.02 3.41
C GLY A 45 14.33 -6.75 4.23
N GLY A 46 13.27 -6.31 4.92
CA GLY A 46 13.31 -5.10 5.71
C GLY A 46 11.94 -4.54 6.04
N VAL A 47 11.94 -3.33 6.60
CA VAL A 47 10.74 -2.61 7.00
C VAL A 47 10.60 -1.34 6.17
N VAL A 48 9.41 -1.14 5.61
CA VAL A 48 9.00 0.09 4.94
C VAL A 48 7.96 0.76 5.82
N ALA A 49 8.31 1.90 6.42
CA ALA A 49 7.36 2.71 7.18
C ALA A 49 6.95 3.93 6.38
N VAL A 50 5.64 4.22 6.33
CA VAL A 50 5.08 5.32 5.53
C VAL A 50 4.22 6.23 6.39
N ARG A 51 4.23 7.54 6.07
CA ARG A 51 3.35 8.54 6.67
C ARG A 51 1.98 8.47 6.01
N LEU A 52 0.93 8.49 6.82
CA LEU A 52 -0.47 8.52 6.36
C LEU A 52 -1.14 9.88 6.55
N SER A 53 -0.68 10.70 7.50
CA SER A 53 -1.26 12.02 7.78
C SER A 53 -0.84 13.04 6.72
N ASP A 54 -1.71 14.03 6.50
CA ASP A 54 -1.41 15.24 5.73
C ASP A 54 -1.06 14.98 4.25
N ARG A 55 -1.50 13.84 3.72
CA ARG A 55 -1.27 13.44 2.33
C ARG A 55 -2.31 12.46 1.81
N PRO A 56 -2.56 12.44 0.50
CA PRO A 56 -3.43 11.44 -0.11
C PRO A 56 -2.93 10.02 0.17
N PHE A 57 -3.85 9.09 0.43
CA PHE A 57 -3.52 7.69 0.65
C PHE A 57 -2.74 7.06 -0.53
N THR A 58 -3.02 7.51 -1.75
CA THR A 58 -2.30 7.10 -2.96
C THR A 58 -0.80 7.41 -2.89
N ALA A 59 -0.41 8.50 -2.22
CA ALA A 59 1.00 8.84 -2.03
C ALA A 59 1.67 7.84 -1.07
N ALA A 60 0.97 7.37 -0.03
CA ALA A 60 1.44 6.30 0.84
C ALA A 60 1.56 4.96 0.10
N ILE A 61 0.63 4.65 -0.82
CA ILE A 61 0.75 3.47 -1.70
C ILE A 61 2.02 3.56 -2.56
N GLY A 62 2.28 4.70 -3.18
CA GLY A 62 3.50 4.90 -3.97
C GLY A 62 4.76 4.67 -3.13
N ASP A 63 4.78 5.17 -1.90
CA ASP A 63 5.88 4.90 -0.96
C ASP A 63 6.04 3.43 -0.59
N MET A 64 4.94 2.70 -0.44
CA MET A 64 4.98 1.26 -0.19
C MET A 64 5.55 0.49 -1.39
N ILE A 65 5.14 0.85 -2.61
CA ILE A 65 5.63 0.25 -3.87
C ILE A 65 7.13 0.51 -4.03
N GLU A 66 7.57 1.76 -3.88
CA GLU A 66 9.01 2.09 -3.93
C GLU A 66 9.80 1.38 -2.84
N GLY A 67 9.18 1.14 -1.69
CA GLY A 67 9.75 0.30 -0.63
C GLY A 67 10.04 -1.13 -1.08
N VAL A 68 9.11 -1.77 -1.81
CA VAL A 68 9.30 -3.12 -2.37
C VAL A 68 10.46 -3.12 -3.35
N VAL A 69 10.49 -2.16 -4.29
CA VAL A 69 11.57 -2.02 -5.29
C VAL A 69 12.93 -1.85 -4.61
N CYS A 70 13.03 -0.94 -3.64
CA CYS A 70 14.29 -0.65 -2.93
C CYS A 70 14.78 -1.82 -2.06
N ILE A 71 13.89 -2.56 -1.43
CA ILE A 71 14.25 -3.73 -0.62
C ILE A 71 14.78 -4.86 -1.50
N ASN A 72 14.14 -5.08 -2.63
CA ASN A 72 14.54 -6.12 -3.59
C ASN A 72 15.68 -5.70 -4.52
N ARG A 73 16.15 -4.45 -4.42
CA ARG A 73 17.26 -3.90 -5.22
C ARG A 73 17.04 -4.07 -6.72
N LEU A 74 15.79 -3.95 -7.16
CA LEU A 74 15.46 -4.12 -8.57
C LEU A 74 16.06 -2.97 -9.38
N GLU A 75 16.62 -3.33 -10.53
CA GLU A 75 17.18 -2.39 -11.49
C GLU A 75 16.28 -2.31 -12.74
N PRO A 76 16.39 -1.26 -13.57
CA PRO A 76 15.73 -1.24 -14.87
C PRO A 76 16.18 -2.43 -15.74
N PRO A 77 15.28 -3.04 -16.52
CA PRO A 77 13.87 -2.68 -16.72
C PRO A 77 12.90 -3.35 -15.74
N GLU A 78 13.39 -4.26 -14.89
CA GLU A 78 12.55 -5.05 -13.99
C GLU A 78 11.83 -4.18 -12.96
N ALA A 79 12.52 -3.18 -12.41
CA ALA A 79 11.94 -2.23 -11.47
C ALA A 79 10.66 -1.57 -12.02
N ASP A 80 10.65 -1.20 -13.31
CA ASP A 80 9.50 -0.54 -13.95
C ASP A 80 8.34 -1.51 -14.23
N ARG A 81 8.66 -2.76 -14.58
CA ARG A 81 7.65 -3.82 -14.72
C ARG A 81 6.97 -4.09 -13.38
N VAL A 82 7.75 -4.22 -12.31
CA VAL A 82 7.22 -4.44 -10.95
C VAL A 82 6.38 -3.26 -10.48
N ARG A 83 6.85 -2.02 -10.65
CA ARG A 83 6.04 -0.82 -10.35
C ARG A 83 4.70 -0.85 -11.06
N THR A 84 4.70 -1.15 -12.37
CA THR A 84 3.47 -1.20 -13.18
C THR A 84 2.50 -2.25 -12.65
N LEU A 85 2.99 -3.45 -12.34
CA LEU A 85 2.16 -4.55 -11.81
C LEU A 85 1.58 -4.21 -10.44
N LEU A 86 2.40 -3.71 -9.51
CA LEU A 86 1.95 -3.35 -8.16
C LEU A 86 0.95 -2.17 -8.20
N TRP A 87 1.19 -1.16 -9.05
CA TRP A 87 0.23 -0.08 -9.24
C TRP A 87 -1.09 -0.56 -9.80
N ARG A 88 -1.09 -1.45 -10.81
CA ARG A 88 -2.32 -2.03 -11.36
C ARG A 88 -3.14 -2.73 -10.28
N THR A 89 -2.50 -3.57 -9.47
CA THR A 89 -3.14 -4.24 -8.34
C THR A 89 -3.72 -3.23 -7.34
N MET A 90 -2.98 -2.18 -7.01
CA MET A 90 -3.45 -1.19 -6.05
C MET A 90 -4.56 -0.28 -6.58
N LEU A 91 -4.57 0.03 -7.87
CA LEU A 91 -5.67 0.76 -8.50
C LEU A 91 -6.97 -0.04 -8.40
N GLN A 92 -6.95 -1.34 -8.71
CA GLN A 92 -8.10 -2.24 -8.55
C GLN A 92 -8.61 -2.23 -7.10
N PHE A 93 -7.72 -2.44 -6.14
CA PHE A 93 -8.03 -2.38 -4.71
C PHE A 93 -8.66 -1.04 -4.27
N THR A 94 -8.12 0.09 -4.73
CA THR A 94 -8.66 1.41 -4.34
C THR A 94 -10.05 1.68 -4.91
N VAL A 95 -10.35 1.18 -6.12
CA VAL A 95 -11.68 1.23 -6.73
C VAL A 95 -12.67 0.39 -5.93
N GLU A 96 -12.29 -0.85 -5.57
CA GLU A 96 -13.12 -1.76 -4.77
C GLU A 96 -13.48 -1.17 -3.40
N ILE A 97 -12.48 -0.64 -2.67
CA ILE A 97 -12.72 0.02 -1.39
C ILE A 97 -13.69 1.20 -1.55
N SER A 98 -13.49 2.02 -2.58
CA SER A 98 -14.35 3.19 -2.81
C SER A 98 -15.77 2.81 -3.24
N GLY A 99 -15.94 1.67 -3.91
CA GLY A 99 -17.24 1.07 -4.22
C GLY A 99 -17.95 0.52 -2.99
N ASN A 100 -17.21 -0.18 -2.12
CA ASN A 100 -17.77 -0.78 -0.92
C ASN A 100 -18.25 0.29 0.09
N SER A 101 -17.45 1.35 0.30
CA SER A 101 -17.86 2.50 1.12
C SER A 101 -19.15 3.15 0.62
N ARG A 102 -19.36 3.27 -0.70
CA ARG A 102 -20.60 3.82 -1.28
C ARG A 102 -21.81 2.93 -1.09
N ARG A 103 -21.65 1.59 -1.05
CA ARG A 103 -22.77 0.66 -0.78
C ARG A 103 -23.22 0.73 0.67
N THR A 104 -22.28 0.75 1.63
CA THR A 104 -22.60 0.85 3.06
C THR A 104 -23.42 2.11 3.39
N ILE A 105 -23.04 3.26 2.83
CA ILE A 105 -23.78 4.52 3.02
C ILE A 105 -25.21 4.42 2.49
N ARG A 106 -25.44 3.73 1.36
CA ARG A 106 -26.78 3.55 0.78
C ARG A 106 -27.65 2.59 1.58
N SER A 107 -27.08 1.57 2.22
CA SER A 107 -27.84 0.63 3.07
C SER A 107 -28.23 1.22 4.43
N GLU A 108 -27.54 2.26 4.89
CA GLU A 108 -27.78 2.90 6.19
C GLU A 108 -28.80 4.06 6.15
N GLN A 109 -29.24 4.52 4.97
CA GLN A 109 -30.35 5.48 4.89
C GLN A 109 -31.69 4.76 5.17
N PRO A 110 -32.38 5.03 6.29
CA PRO A 110 -33.70 4.48 6.51
C PRO A 110 -34.64 5.05 5.44
N SER A 111 -35.45 4.16 4.85
CA SER A 111 -36.53 4.54 3.95
C SER A 111 -37.44 5.53 4.67
N SER A 112 -37.29 6.81 4.33
CA SER A 112 -38.23 7.86 4.72
C SER A 112 -39.56 7.51 4.06
N ARG A 113 -40.39 6.75 4.79
CA ARG A 113 -41.81 6.63 4.49
C ARG A 113 -42.42 7.98 4.81
N VAL A 114 -42.57 8.79 3.76
CA VAL A 114 -43.42 9.97 3.76
C VAL A 114 -44.84 9.49 4.03
N ALA A 115 -45.43 9.97 5.13
CA ALA A 115 -46.83 9.81 5.48
C ALA A 115 -47.65 10.98 4.93
#